data_AF-A0A1Q3WX82-F1
#
_entry.id   AF-A0A1Q3WX82-F1
#
_cell.length_a   1.000
_cell.length_b   1.000
_cell.length_c   1.000
_cell.angle_alpha   90.00
_cell.angle_beta   90.00
_cell.angle_gamma   90.00
#
_symmetry.space_group_name_H-M   'P 1'
#
loop_
_entity.id
_entity.type
_entity.pdbx_description
1 polymer ?
#
loop_
_entity_poly.entity_id
_entity_poly.type
_entity_poly.pdbx_seq_one_letter_code
_entity_poly.pdbx_strand_id
1 'polypeptide(L)'
;MSTATDVSYQYIIDELNKRSIKHDIHNFNSGARIIDIWYNARFYVIQIDLEAIGFSEVTEANPGFDNSPDELFYTSEDVLAYFKYLLS
;
A
#
# COMPACT_ATOMS: atom_id res chain seq x y z
N MET A 1 14.64 -8.82 -5.68
CA MET A 1 13.29 -8.44 -5.22
C MET A 1 12.43 -9.68 -5.27
N SER A 2 11.63 -9.95 -4.23
CA SER A 2 10.63 -11.02 -4.25
C SER A 2 9.66 -10.74 -5.39
N THR A 3 9.41 -11.73 -6.25
CA THR A 3 8.46 -11.59 -7.37
C THR A 3 7.06 -11.21 -6.89
N ALA A 4 6.70 -11.57 -5.65
CA ALA A 4 5.36 -11.36 -5.10
C ALA A 4 5.07 -9.88 -4.77
N THR A 5 6.04 -9.14 -4.22
CA THR A 5 5.84 -7.72 -3.86
C THR A 5 5.83 -6.84 -5.11
N ASP A 6 6.62 -7.15 -6.13
CA ASP A 6 6.61 -6.42 -7.40
C ASP A 6 5.32 -6.64 -8.21
N VAL A 7 4.78 -7.88 -8.24
CA VAL A 7 3.47 -8.16 -8.87
C VAL A 7 2.35 -7.39 -8.16
N SER A 8 2.38 -7.38 -6.83
CA SER A 8 1.36 -6.67 -6.04
C SER A 8 1.46 -5.17 -6.21
N TYR A 9 2.68 -4.62 -6.23
CA TYR A 9 2.95 -3.21 -6.52
C TYR A 9 2.36 -2.81 -7.87
N GLN A 10 2.68 -3.55 -8.94
CA GLN A 10 2.18 -3.21 -10.27
C GLN A 10 0.65 -3.22 -10.31
N TYR A 11 0.02 -4.23 -9.70
CA TYR A 11 -1.44 -4.31 -9.61
C TYR A 11 -2.05 -3.10 -8.88
N ILE A 12 -1.48 -2.71 -7.74
CA ILE A 12 -1.94 -1.56 -6.95
C ILE A 12 -1.88 -0.29 -7.79
N ILE A 13 -0.74 -0.01 -8.44
CA ILE A 13 -0.56 1.17 -9.28
C ILE A 13 -1.52 1.17 -10.47
N ASP A 14 -1.71 0.03 -11.13
CA ASP A 14 -2.62 -0.07 -12.26
C ASP A 14 -4.08 0.23 -11.87
N GLU A 15 -4.55 -0.29 -10.73
CA GLU A 15 -5.91 -0.03 -10.25
C GLU A 15 -6.10 1.41 -9.76
N LEU A 16 -5.10 2.01 -9.09
CA LEU A 16 -5.14 3.42 -8.70
C LEU A 16 -5.24 4.33 -9.93
N ASN A 17 -4.40 4.08 -10.94
CA ASN A 17 -4.40 4.83 -12.20
C ASN A 17 -5.72 4.67 -12.96
N LYS A 18 -6.18 3.43 -13.12
CA LYS A 18 -7.44 3.10 -13.82
C LYS A 18 -8.66 3.79 -13.19
N ARG A 19 -8.67 3.92 -11.87
CA ARG A 19 -9.76 4.59 -11.13
C ARG A 19 -9.51 6.08 -10.92
N SER A 20 -8.41 6.63 -11.42
CA SER A 20 -7.98 8.02 -11.20
C SER A 20 -7.94 8.41 -9.72
N ILE A 21 -7.53 7.47 -8.86
CA ILE A 21 -7.37 7.71 -7.42
C ILE A 21 -6.06 8.48 -7.21
N LYS A 22 -6.13 9.58 -6.45
CA LYS A 22 -4.95 10.39 -6.13
C LYS A 22 -4.00 9.56 -5.27
N HIS A 23 -2.75 9.48 -5.70
CA HIS A 23 -1.69 8.79 -4.96
C HIS A 23 -0.32 9.41 -5.26
N ASP A 24 0.62 9.27 -4.33
CA ASP A 24 2.03 9.63 -4.48
C ASP A 24 2.91 8.43 -4.11
N ILE A 25 4.02 8.25 -4.84
CA ILE A 25 4.93 7.11 -4.67
C ILE A 25 6.29 7.61 -4.22
N HIS A 26 6.76 7.10 -3.09
CA HIS A 26 8.08 7.37 -2.54
C HIS A 26 8.94 6.12 -2.69
N ASN A 27 10.08 6.25 -3.35
CA ASN A 27 11.03 5.16 -3.53
C ASN A 27 12.28 5.39 -2.66
N PHE A 28 12.75 4.33 -2.01
CA PHE A 28 13.93 4.39 -1.15
C PHE A 28 15.09 3.58 -1.74
N ASN A 29 16.32 4.00 -1.44
CA ASN A 29 17.54 3.32 -1.91
C ASN A 29 17.66 1.87 -1.40
N SER A 30 16.93 1.51 -0.34
CA SER A 30 16.83 0.13 0.17
C SER A 30 16.01 -0.80 -0.72
N GLY A 31 15.30 -0.26 -1.72
CA GLY A 31 14.31 -0.99 -2.51
C GLY A 31 12.90 -0.99 -1.90
N ALA A 32 12.74 -0.43 -0.70
CA ALA A 32 11.43 -0.18 -0.12
C ALA A 32 10.67 0.92 -0.88
N ARG A 33 9.35 0.88 -0.83
CA ARG A 33 8.44 1.86 -1.43
C ARG A 33 7.34 2.23 -0.44
N ILE A 34 6.92 3.48 -0.46
CA ILE A 34 5.71 3.94 0.23
C ILE A 34 4.76 4.51 -0.81
N ILE A 35 3.47 4.17 -0.71
CA ILE A 35 2.42 4.72 -1.54
C ILE A 35 1.42 5.43 -0.64
N ASP A 36 1.34 6.74 -0.82
CA ASP A 36 0.34 7.60 -0.21
C ASP A 36 -0.93 7.57 -1.07
N ILE A 37 -2.09 7.32 -0.50
CA ILE A 37 -3.36 7.17 -1.24
C ILE A 37 -4.45 8.02 -0.59
N TRP A 38 -5.08 8.90 -1.37
CA TRP A 38 -6.23 9.68 -0.93
C TRP A 38 -7.50 9.17 -1.59
N TYR A 39 -8.39 8.57 -0.80
CA TYR A 39 -9.61 7.95 -1.29
C TYR A 39 -10.76 8.14 -0.29
N ASN A 40 -11.94 8.56 -0.77
CA ASN A 40 -13.14 8.75 0.05
C ASN A 40 -12.94 9.56 1.35
N ALA A 41 -12.23 10.69 1.27
CA ALA A 41 -11.87 11.55 2.41
C ALA A 41 -11.00 10.88 3.49
N ARG A 42 -10.38 9.74 3.17
CA ARG A 42 -9.41 9.03 4.00
C ARG A 42 -8.03 9.07 3.37
N PHE A 43 -7.02 8.91 4.22
CA PHE A 43 -5.62 8.84 3.81
C PHE A 43 -5.05 7.48 4.20
N TYR A 44 -4.56 6.73 3.21
CA TYR A 44 -3.95 5.43 3.40
C TYR A 44 -2.48 5.47 3.01
N VAL A 45 -1.68 4.65 3.69
CA VAL A 45 -0.27 4.47 3.41
C VAL A 45 -0.04 2.98 3.17
N ILE A 46 0.56 2.64 2.04
CA ILE A 46 1.03 1.29 1.75
C ILE A 46 2.56 1.28 1.86
N GLN A 47 3.09 0.42 2.74
CA GLN A 47 4.52 0.19 2.89
C GLN A 47 4.87 -1.11 2.17
N ILE A 48 5.85 -1.07 1.28
CA ILE A 48 6.29 -2.24 0.51
C ILE A 48 7.77 -2.41 0.74
N ASP A 49 8.17 -3.58 1.23
CA ASP A 49 9.58 -3.97 1.32
C ASP A 49 9.85 -5.23 0.47
N LEU A 50 10.98 -5.88 0.73
CA LEU A 50 11.41 -7.06 -0.02
C LEU A 50 10.63 -8.32 0.35
N GLU A 51 9.98 -8.34 1.51
CA GLU A 51 9.39 -9.52 2.14
C GLU A 51 7.87 -9.40 2.30
N ALA A 52 7.35 -8.20 2.51
CA ALA A 52 5.96 -7.97 2.87
C ALA A 52 5.40 -6.64 2.35
N ILE A 53 4.08 -6.53 2.44
CA ILE A 53 3.32 -5.31 2.15
C ILE A 53 2.41 -5.00 3.34
N GLY A 54 2.61 -3.81 3.91
CA GLY A 54 1.82 -3.26 5.01
C GLY A 54 0.82 -2.22 4.51
N PHE A 55 -0.35 -2.17 5.14
CA PHE A 55 -1.38 -1.17 4.92
C PHE A 55 -1.69 -0.43 6.22
N SER A 56 -1.85 0.88 6.13
CA SER A 56 -2.27 1.73 7.26
C SER A 56 -3.28 2.77 6.83
N GLU A 57 -4.28 3.03 7.67
CA GLU A 57 -5.15 4.21 7.57
C GLU A 57 -4.66 5.28 8.56
N VAL A 58 -4.28 6.45 8.03
CA VAL A 58 -3.78 7.55 8.86
C VAL A 58 -4.98 8.35 9.37
N THR A 59 -5.11 8.40 10.69
CA THR A 59 -6.21 9.07 11.39
C THR A 59 -5.67 9.97 12.51
N GLU A 60 -6.52 10.77 13.15
CA GLU A 60 -6.08 11.55 14.32
C GLU A 60 -5.62 10.65 15.49
N ALA A 61 -6.18 9.45 15.61
CA ALA A 61 -5.78 8.46 16.61
C ALA A 61 -4.53 7.66 16.19
N ASN A 62 -4.23 7.63 14.90
CA ASN A 62 -3.05 7.00 14.31
C ASN A 62 -2.37 7.98 13.31
N PRO A 63 -1.69 9.03 13.81
CA PRO A 63 -1.23 10.17 12.99
C PRO A 63 -0.07 9.85 12.03
N GLY A 64 0.28 8.57 11.86
CA GLY A 64 1.33 8.10 10.97
C GLY A 64 2.70 8.06 11.63
N PHE A 65 3.48 7.02 11.31
CA PHE A 65 4.78 6.60 11.88
C PHE A 65 4.73 5.70 13.12
N ASP A 66 3.75 4.80 13.22
CA ASP A 66 4.06 3.53 13.87
C ASP A 66 4.86 2.65 12.89
N ASN A 67 5.82 1.89 13.42
CA ASN A 67 6.61 0.94 12.64
C ASN A 67 5.81 -0.33 12.32
N SER A 68 4.62 -0.47 12.90
CA SER A 68 3.69 -1.55 12.63
C SER A 68 2.54 -1.06 11.74
N PRO A 69 2.37 -1.62 10.54
CA PRO A 69 1.17 -1.36 9.75
C PRO A 69 -0.07 -1.94 10.44
N ASP A 70 -1.25 -1.45 10.07
CA ASP A 70 -2.53 -1.97 10.60
C ASP A 70 -2.75 -3.41 10.12
N GLU A 71 -2.39 -3.68 8.86
CA GLU A 71 -2.44 -5.00 8.25
C GLU A 71 -1.11 -5.30 7.53
N LEU A 72 -0.63 -6.54 7.61
CA LEU A 72 0.65 -6.98 7.01
C LEU A 72 0.47 -8.30 6.25
N PHE A 73 0.91 -8.33 5.00
CA PHE A 73 0.73 -9.46 4.10
C PHE A 73 2.05 -9.90 3.46
N TYR A 74 2.20 -11.21 3.25
CA TYR A 74 3.40 -11.83 2.69
C TYR A 74 3.18 -12.49 1.32
N THR A 75 1.93 -12.51 0.84
CA THR A 75 1.57 -13.12 -0.45
C THR A 75 0.82 -12.13 -1.33
N SER A 76 0.97 -12.24 -2.65
CA SER A 76 0.25 -11.38 -3.58
C SER A 76 -1.26 -11.59 -3.52
N GLU A 77 -1.72 -12.81 -3.24
CA GLU A 77 -3.15 -13.12 -3.19
C GLU A 77 -3.86 -12.34 -2.08
N ASP A 78 -3.29 -12.36 -0.87
CA ASP A 78 -3.84 -11.64 0.28
C ASP A 78 -3.82 -10.13 0.06
N VAL A 79 -2.72 -9.60 -0.49
CA VAL A 79 -2.59 -8.17 -0.82
C VAL A 79 -3.65 -7.73 -1.81
N LEU A 80 -3.85 -8.49 -2.89
CA LEU A 80 -4.83 -8.20 -3.93
C LEU A 80 -6.26 -8.28 -3.39
N ALA A 81 -6.56 -9.26 -2.54
CA ALA A 81 -7.86 -9.40 -1.90
C ALA A 81 -8.16 -8.21 -0.97
N TYR A 82 -7.20 -7.86 -0.12
CA TYR A 82 -7.34 -6.75 0.82
C TYR A 82 -7.44 -5.40 0.10
N PHE A 83 -6.61 -5.16 -0.91
CA PHE A 83 -6.65 -3.90 -1.65
C PHE A 83 -7.99 -3.69 -2.39
N LYS A 84 -8.60 -4.76 -2.91
CA LYS A 84 -9.95 -4.68 -3.49
C LYS A 84 -11.00 -4.31 -2.45
N TYR A 85 -10.90 -4.85 -1.24
CA TYR A 85 -11.76 -4.50 -0.11
C TYR A 85 -11.57 -3.04 0.33
N LEU A 86 -10.33 -2.56 0.38
CA LEU A 86 -10.00 -1.17 0.70
C LEU A 86 -10.65 -0.16 -0.27
N LEU A 87 -10.74 -0.55 -1.55
CA LEU A 87 -11.28 0.27 -2.64
C LEU A 87 -12.73 -0.05 -3.02
N SER A 88 -13.45 -0.85 -2.22
CA SER A 88 -14.88 -1.14 -2.42
C SER A 88 -15.76 -0.12 -1.71
#